data_AF-A0A368YQ48-F1
#
_entry.id   AF-A0A368YQ48-F1
#
_cell.length_a   1.000
_cell.length_b   1.000
_cell.length_c   1.000
_cell.angle_alpha   90.00
_cell.angle_beta   90.00
_cell.angle_gamma   90.00
#
_symmetry.space_group_name_H-M   'P 1'
#
loop_
_entity.id
_entity.type
_entity.pdbx_description
1 polymer ?
#
loop_
_entity_poly.entity_id
_entity_poly.type
_entity_poly.pdbx_seq_one_letter_code
_entity_poly.pdbx_strand_id
1 'polypeptide(L)' 'MIKLVLIFLLVIVALALAAGPGVRRVIARILGLPHK' A
#
# COMPACT_ATOMS: atom_id res chain seq x y z
N MET A 1 17.80 8.36 -17.14
CA MET A 1 16.70 7.42 -17.46
C MET A 1 16.40 6.46 -16.30
N ILE A 2 17.40 5.76 -15.75
CA ILE A 2 17.24 4.82 -14.61
C ILE A 2 16.58 5.43 -13.36
N LYS A 3 16.90 6.68 -13.00
CA LYS A 3 16.25 7.38 -11.87
C LYS A 3 14.72 7.45 -12.02
N LEU A 4 14.24 7.72 -13.23
CA LEU A 4 12.82 7.87 -13.51
C LEU A 4 12.10 6.52 -13.38
N VAL A 5 12.74 5.45 -13.88
CA VAL A 5 12.25 4.08 -13.74
C VAL A 5 12.16 3.65 -12.28
N LEU A 6 13.17 3.96 -11.45
CA LEU A 6 13.17 3.66 -10.02
C LEU A 6 12.04 4.40 -9.27
N ILE A 7 11.84 5.68 -9.56
CA ILE A 7 10.77 6.48 -8.96
C ILE A 7 9.41 5.90 -9.37
N PHE A 8 9.23 5.57 -10.65
CA PHE A 8 7.98 5.02 -11.16
C PHE A 8 7.67 3.65 -10.55
N LEU A 9 8.68 2.79 -10.40
CA LEU A 9 8.57 1.49 -9.77
C LEU A 9 8.16 1.60 -8.30
N LEU A 10 8.79 2.51 -7.55
CA LEU A 10 8.45 2.77 -6.15
C LEU A 10 7.02 3.28 -5.99
N VAL A 11 6.56 4.16 -6.87
CA VAL A 11 5.18 4.69 -6.83
C VAL A 11 4.16 3.59 -7.07
N ILE A 12 4.35 2.73 -8.08
CA ILE A 12 3.44 1.61 -8.34
C ILE A 12 3.41 0.63 -7.18
N VAL A 13 4.58 0.30 -6.61
CA VAL A 13 4.67 -0.59 -5.44
C VAL A 13 3.97 0.03 -4.23
N ALA A 14 4.15 1.33 -3.98
CA ALA A 14 3.46 2.03 -2.90
C ALA A 14 1.94 2.06 -3.11
N LEU A 15 1.48 2.29 -4.35
CA LEU A 15 0.06 2.28 -4.69
C LEU A 15 -0.55 0.88 -4.55
N ALA A 16 0.17 -0.15 -4.98
CA ALA A 16 -0.22 -1.55 -4.84
C ALA A 16 -0.27 -2.00 -3.37
N LEU A 17 0.69 -1.56 -2.55
CA LEU A 17 0.67 -1.78 -1.11
C LEU A 17 -0.53 -1.09 -0.47
N ALA A 18 -0.79 0.17 -0.80
CA ALA A 18 -1.91 0.96 -0.29
C ALA A 18 -3.28 0.38 -0.68
N ALA A 19 -3.42 -0.11 -1.91
CA ALA A 19 -4.64 -0.76 -2.39
C ALA A 19 -4.76 -2.24 -1.95
N GLY A 20 -3.66 -2.83 -1.50
CA GLY A 20 -3.56 -4.24 -1.15
C GLY A 20 -4.25 -4.62 0.17
N PRO A 21 -4.58 -5.92 0.34
CA PRO A 21 -5.20 -6.44 1.56
C PRO A 21 -4.34 -6.21 2.81
N GLY A 22 -3.02 -6.05 2.65
CA GLY A 22 -2.10 -5.73 3.75
C GLY A 22 -2.41 -4.38 4.40
N VAL A 23 -2.54 -3.31 3.60
CA VAL A 23 -2.87 -1.97 4.13
C VAL A 23 -4.31 -1.91 4.61
N ARG A 24 -5.27 -2.58 3.95
CA ARG A 24 -6.64 -2.71 4.48
C ARG A 24 -6.68 -3.41 5.84
N ARG A 25 -5.88 -4.46 6.08
CA ARG A 25 -5.79 -5.13 7.38
C ARG A 25 -5.15 -4.24 8.45
N VAL A 26 -4.13 -3.46 8.09
CA VAL A 26 -3.48 -2.50 9.01
C VAL A 26 -4.44 -1.37 9.36
N ILE A 27 -5.10 -0.77 8.37
CA ILE A 27 -6.12 0.26 8.56
C ILE A 27 -7.27 -0.28 9.42
N ALA A 28 -7.78 -1.48 9.15
CA ALA A 28 -8.84 -2.10 9.96
C ALA A 28 -8.40 -2.38 11.41
N ARG A 29 -7.14 -2.78 11.62
CA ARG A 29 -6.55 -2.95 12.97
C ARG A 29 -6.42 -1.61 13.70
N ILE A 30 -5.94 -0.56 13.03
CA ILE A 30 -5.75 0.78 13.64
C ILE A 30 -7.10 1.42 13.95
N LEU A 31 -8.09 1.31 13.06
CA LEU A 31 -9.45 1.80 13.28
C LEU A 31 -10.26 0.93 14.26
N GLY A 32 -9.69 -0.17 14.77
CA GLY A 32 -10.38 -1.05 15.70
C GLY A 32 -11.67 -1.66 15.16
N LEU A 33 -11.83 -1.72 13.83
CA LEU A 33 -13.04 -2.26 13.19
C LEU A 33 -13.07 -3.77 13.44
N PRO A 34 -14.04 -4.29 14.23
CA PRO A 34 -14.17 -5.71 14.45
C PRO A 34 -14.57 -6.35 13.12
N HIS A 35 -13.63 -7.09 12.52
CA HIS A 35 -13.89 -7.91 11.36
C HIS A 35 -14.77 -9.07 11.84
N LYS A 36 -16.09 -8.93 11.65
CA LYS A 36 -17.08 -10.00 11.81
C LYS A 36 -17.42 -10.58 10.45
#